data_AF-A0A9E4E4J7-F1
#
_entry.id   AF-A0A9E4E4J7-F1
#
_cell.length_a   1.000
_cell.length_b   1.000
_cell.length_c   1.000
_cell.angle_alpha   90.00
_cell.angle_beta   90.00
_cell.angle_gamma   90.00
#
_symmetry.space_group_name_H-M   'P 1'
#
loop_
_entity.id
_entity.type
_entity.pdbx_description
1 polymer ?
#
loop_
_entity_poly.entity_id
_entity_poly.type
_entity_poly.pdbx_seq_one_letter_code
_entity_poly.pdbx_strand_id
1 'polypeptide(L)'
;MLNYERDILSAIDWRQLGAVEPVNLDDQELLQEIRATIHLQDHDEPEKIILENTSEKLEISFFVRRLNDVIPNPWQAARIVKATLQAYREQGDDEDKLFTNRVYLSEVLKNKLRTQIDTLAETIFREKLDDNKIRFSLETDVALNFELEKTIEVIISKDAKRLTCSDASPVQLNLFNPVYEAEFNNLEKDFALYLDKKDAIQWWHRIAARQGYFLQGWRRDRVYPDFIACVQGDKKGQQRLLIFETKGQHLEGNSDTTYKQELIKTLESAYKNATEYGTMEAAGPNDKPMSFRMLLEDTWCETVNETIDDYSASSQ
;
A
#
# COMPACT_ATOMS: atom_id res chain seq x y z
N MET A 1 -2.35 -16.69 1.17
CA MET A 1 -2.00 -15.28 0.90
C MET A 1 -2.67 -14.37 1.92
N LEU A 2 -1.94 -13.37 2.42
CA LEU A 2 -2.41 -12.38 3.40
C LEU A 2 -3.56 -11.54 2.82
N ASN A 3 -4.61 -11.35 3.61
CA ASN A 3 -5.77 -10.54 3.26
C ASN A 3 -6.07 -9.58 4.41
N TYR A 4 -6.12 -8.27 4.12
CA TYR A 4 -6.33 -7.24 5.14
C TYR A 4 -7.61 -7.47 5.97
N GLU A 5 -8.74 -7.79 5.33
CA GLU A 5 -10.02 -7.92 6.03
C GLU A 5 -10.06 -9.15 6.94
N ARG A 6 -9.60 -10.29 6.43
CA ARG A 6 -9.60 -11.55 7.17
C ARG A 6 -8.51 -11.60 8.23
N ASP A 7 -7.31 -11.12 7.92
CA ASP A 7 -6.13 -11.39 8.73
C ASP A 7 -5.75 -10.21 9.63
N ILE A 8 -6.16 -8.97 9.33
CA ILE A 8 -5.85 -7.80 10.15
C ILE A 8 -7.12 -7.20 10.77
N LEU A 9 -8.06 -6.77 9.93
CA LEU A 9 -9.27 -6.05 10.35
C LEU A 9 -10.15 -6.88 11.30
N SER A 10 -10.24 -8.20 11.06
CA SER A 10 -11.01 -9.13 11.92
C SER A 10 -10.46 -9.26 13.35
N ALA A 11 -9.17 -8.98 13.54
CA ALA A 11 -8.48 -9.10 14.82
C ALA A 11 -8.55 -7.81 15.66
N ILE A 12 -9.06 -6.71 15.10
CA ILE A 12 -9.23 -5.46 15.84
C ILE A 12 -10.27 -5.64 16.94
N ASP A 13 -9.90 -5.29 18.17
CA ASP A 13 -10.87 -5.16 19.26
C ASP A 13 -11.63 -3.83 19.14
N TRP A 14 -12.75 -3.90 18.42
CA TRP A 14 -13.64 -2.76 18.18
C TRP A 14 -14.16 -2.10 19.46
N ARG A 15 -14.09 -2.76 20.63
CA ARG A 15 -14.52 -2.17 21.90
C ARG A 15 -13.58 -1.07 22.39
N GLN A 16 -12.33 -1.09 21.96
CA GLN A 16 -11.33 -0.06 22.29
C GLN A 16 -11.63 1.27 21.59
N LEU A 17 -12.34 1.23 20.46
CA LEU A 17 -12.78 2.44 19.75
C LEU A 17 -13.97 3.06 20.50
N GLY A 18 -13.74 4.25 21.05
CA GLY A 18 -14.70 5.03 21.82
C GLY A 18 -15.33 6.19 21.04
N ALA A 19 -15.83 7.17 21.78
CA ALA A 19 -16.27 8.43 21.20
C ALA A 19 -15.11 9.13 20.50
N VAL A 20 -15.39 9.73 19.35
CA VAL A 20 -14.44 10.58 18.66
C VAL A 20 -14.48 11.96 19.32
N GLU A 21 -13.31 12.52 19.63
CA GLU A 21 -13.23 13.85 20.25
C GLU A 21 -13.92 14.91 19.37
N PRO A 22 -14.81 15.72 19.96
CA PRO A 22 -15.47 16.81 19.24
C PRO A 22 -14.48 17.78 18.60
N VAL A 23 -14.91 18.37 17.49
CA VAL A 23 -14.21 19.46 16.79
C VAL A 23 -15.12 20.68 16.72
N ASN A 24 -14.53 21.87 16.59
CA ASN A 24 -15.29 23.10 16.43
C ASN A 24 -16.11 23.08 15.13
N LEU A 25 -17.38 23.47 15.22
CA LEU A 25 -18.37 23.47 14.12
C LEU A 25 -18.79 24.88 13.67
N ASP A 26 -18.27 25.95 14.29
CA ASP A 26 -18.79 27.32 14.12
C ASP A 26 -18.41 28.00 12.79
N ASP A 27 -17.27 27.62 12.19
CA ASP A 27 -16.69 28.27 11.01
C ASP A 27 -16.62 27.37 9.76
N GLN A 28 -17.40 26.29 9.71
CA GLN A 28 -17.30 25.31 8.64
C GLN A 28 -18.30 25.60 7.51
N GLU A 29 -17.83 25.58 6.26
CA GLU A 29 -18.72 25.63 5.09
C GLU A 29 -19.71 24.46 5.15
N LEU A 30 -21.00 24.79 5.04
CA LEU A 30 -22.05 23.78 5.04
C LEU A 30 -21.93 22.91 3.79
N LEU A 31 -21.39 21.71 3.98
CA LEU A 31 -21.30 20.71 2.92
C LEU A 31 -22.70 20.24 2.54
N GLN A 32 -23.11 20.50 1.30
CA GLN A 32 -24.34 19.97 0.72
C GLN A 32 -24.06 18.68 -0.06
N GLU A 33 -24.87 17.65 0.14
CA GLU A 33 -24.80 16.42 -0.65
C GLU A 33 -25.63 16.57 -1.93
N ILE A 34 -24.96 16.63 -3.08
CA ILE A 34 -25.60 16.63 -4.40
C ILE A 34 -25.50 15.21 -4.97
N ARG A 35 -26.63 14.55 -5.25
CA ARG A 35 -26.64 13.27 -5.97
C ARG A 35 -27.13 13.47 -7.39
N ALA A 36 -26.29 13.15 -8.37
CA ALA A 36 -26.69 13.10 -9.77
C ALA A 36 -26.98 11.65 -10.15
N THR A 37 -28.17 11.40 -10.71
CA THR A 37 -28.49 10.10 -11.32
C THR A 37 -28.20 10.22 -12.81
N ILE A 38 -27.31 9.37 -13.31
CA ILE A 38 -26.96 9.34 -14.74
C ILE A 38 -27.60 8.09 -15.35
N HIS A 39 -28.57 8.28 -16.23
CA HIS A 39 -29.19 7.19 -16.97
C HIS A 39 -28.28 6.79 -18.14
N LEU A 40 -27.61 5.63 -18.02
CA LEU A 40 -26.62 5.15 -18.99
C LEU A 40 -27.20 4.81 -20.39
N GLN A 41 -28.53 4.78 -20.54
CA GLN A 41 -29.22 4.41 -21.79
C GLN A 41 -29.87 5.60 -22.48
N ASP A 42 -29.96 6.76 -21.81
CA ASP A 42 -30.57 7.97 -22.36
C ASP A 42 -29.48 9.02 -22.62
N HIS A 43 -29.55 9.70 -23.77
CA HIS A 43 -28.63 10.77 -24.15
C HIS A 43 -28.95 12.12 -23.48
N ASP A 44 -29.88 12.14 -22.52
CA ASP A 44 -30.32 13.36 -21.84
C ASP A 44 -29.33 13.82 -20.78
N GLU A 45 -29.39 15.12 -20.45
CA GLU A 45 -28.58 15.71 -19.39
C GLU A 45 -28.81 15.00 -18.05
N PRO A 46 -27.76 14.82 -17.23
CA PRO A 46 -27.89 14.11 -15.96
C PRO A 46 -28.92 14.79 -15.06
N GLU A 47 -29.91 14.02 -14.60
CA GLU A 47 -30.93 14.53 -13.68
C GLU A 47 -30.26 14.74 -12.32
N LYS A 48 -29.93 16.01 -12.04
CA LYS A 48 -29.38 16.44 -10.75
C LYS A 48 -30.51 16.51 -9.74
N ILE A 49 -30.70 15.44 -8.98
CA ILE A 49 -31.60 15.46 -7.83
C ILE A 49 -30.81 16.04 -6.66
N ILE A 50 -31.01 17.33 -6.37
CA ILE A 50 -30.63 17.87 -5.07
C ILE A 50 -31.56 17.16 -4.07
N LEU A 51 -31.02 16.24 -3.28
CA LEU A 51 -31.77 15.64 -2.19
C LEU A 51 -31.95 16.71 -1.12
N GLU A 52 -33.05 17.46 -1.22
CA GLU A 52 -33.57 18.21 -0.09
C GLU A 52 -33.82 17.20 1.04
N ASN A 53 -33.16 17.46 2.16
CA ASN A 53 -33.10 16.54 3.28
C ASN A 53 -34.49 16.49 3.93
N THR A 54 -35.32 15.52 3.54
CA THR A 54 -36.73 15.40 3.98
C THR A 54 -36.91 15.07 5.46
N SER A 55 -35.82 14.72 6.16
CA SER A 55 -35.81 14.49 7.60
C SER A 55 -35.16 15.67 8.31
N GLU A 56 -35.91 16.37 9.16
CA GLU A 56 -35.45 17.48 10.02
C GLU A 56 -34.69 16.99 11.26
N LYS A 57 -34.42 15.68 11.38
CA LYS A 57 -33.85 15.07 12.59
C LYS A 57 -32.49 14.45 12.35
N LEU A 58 -31.65 14.54 13.38
CA LEU A 58 -30.34 13.90 13.40
C LEU A 58 -30.49 12.37 13.54
N GLU A 59 -30.37 11.66 12.42
CA GLU A 59 -30.49 10.20 12.40
C GLU A 59 -29.14 9.49 12.54
N ILE A 60 -29.05 8.51 13.44
CA ILE A 60 -27.82 7.70 13.61
C ILE A 60 -27.55 6.84 12.37
N SER A 61 -28.62 6.35 11.71
CA SER A 61 -28.55 5.58 10.46
C SER A 61 -27.80 6.32 9.35
N PHE A 62 -27.90 7.66 9.31
CA PHE A 62 -27.19 8.51 8.37
C PHE A 62 -25.67 8.34 8.49
N PHE A 63 -25.15 8.42 9.72
CA PHE A 63 -23.72 8.25 9.99
C PHE A 63 -23.28 6.79 9.78
N VAL A 64 -24.06 5.83 10.26
CA VAL A 64 -23.72 4.40 10.14
C VAL A 64 -23.54 3.99 8.67
N ARG A 65 -24.40 4.46 7.76
CA ARG A 65 -24.27 4.17 6.31
C ARG A 65 -22.98 4.76 5.72
N ARG A 66 -22.61 5.97 6.14
CA ARG A 66 -21.40 6.67 5.67
C ARG A 66 -20.10 6.09 6.22
N LEU A 67 -20.17 5.45 7.38
CA LEU A 67 -19.03 4.80 8.04
C LEU A 67 -18.87 3.33 7.63
N ASN A 68 -19.77 2.76 6.82
CA ASN A 68 -19.78 1.33 6.51
C ASN A 68 -18.51 0.84 5.78
N ASP A 69 -17.82 1.72 5.07
CA ASP A 69 -16.55 1.40 4.41
C ASP A 69 -15.35 1.36 5.37
N VAL A 70 -15.48 2.02 6.53
CA VAL A 70 -14.47 2.10 7.60
C VAL A 70 -14.76 1.11 8.73
N ILE A 71 -16.01 1.00 9.17
CA ILE A 71 -16.47 0.10 10.23
C ILE A 71 -17.48 -0.89 9.62
N PRO A 72 -17.05 -2.13 9.32
CA PRO A 72 -17.91 -3.11 8.68
C PRO A 72 -19.13 -3.53 9.51
N ASN A 73 -19.08 -3.36 10.84
CA ASN A 73 -20.16 -3.73 11.75
C ASN A 73 -21.06 -2.52 12.06
N PRO A 74 -22.32 -2.50 11.59
CA PRO A 74 -23.23 -1.36 11.78
C PRO A 74 -23.55 -1.06 13.25
N TRP A 75 -23.59 -2.08 14.12
CA TRP A 75 -23.85 -1.88 15.55
C TRP A 75 -22.68 -1.23 16.27
N GLN A 76 -21.43 -1.56 15.89
CA GLN A 76 -20.25 -0.88 16.41
C GLN A 76 -20.18 0.57 15.93
N ALA A 77 -20.46 0.81 14.65
CA ALA A 77 -20.57 2.17 14.12
C ALA A 77 -21.63 2.97 14.87
N ALA A 78 -22.82 2.41 15.10
CA ALA A 78 -23.89 3.07 15.83
C ALA A 78 -23.51 3.39 17.29
N ARG A 79 -22.79 2.48 17.97
CA ARG A 79 -22.29 2.71 19.34
C ARG A 79 -21.34 3.91 19.39
N ILE A 80 -20.37 3.96 18.48
CA ILE A 80 -19.38 5.04 18.39
C ILE A 80 -20.08 6.36 18.06
N VAL A 81 -20.95 6.38 17.06
CA VAL A 81 -21.70 7.59 16.67
C VAL A 81 -22.53 8.12 17.84
N LYS A 82 -23.25 7.25 18.56
CA LYS A 82 -24.03 7.66 19.74
C LYS A 82 -23.14 8.30 20.82
N ALA A 83 -22.01 7.68 21.11
CA ALA A 83 -21.07 8.19 22.11
C ALA A 83 -20.44 9.53 21.68
N THR A 84 -20.08 9.66 20.39
CA THR A 84 -19.56 10.91 19.82
C THR A 84 -20.61 12.02 19.90
N LEU A 85 -21.84 11.78 19.45
CA LEU A 85 -22.91 12.79 19.51
C LEU A 85 -23.24 13.18 20.96
N GLN A 86 -23.15 12.25 21.91
CA GLN A 86 -23.27 12.58 23.32
C GLN A 86 -22.15 13.52 23.80
N ALA A 87 -20.89 13.28 23.41
CA ALA A 87 -19.78 14.15 23.76
C ALA A 87 -19.96 15.59 23.21
N TYR A 88 -20.50 15.74 22.00
CA TYR A 88 -20.86 17.05 21.46
C TYR A 88 -21.96 17.76 22.28
N ARG A 89 -23.02 17.03 22.69
CA ARG A 89 -24.07 17.58 23.56
C ARG A 89 -23.53 18.03 24.92
N GLU A 90 -22.60 17.27 25.48
CA GLU A 90 -21.93 17.61 26.74
C GLU A 90 -21.05 18.86 26.63
N GLN A 91 -20.53 19.18 25.44
CA GLN A 91 -19.84 20.44 25.15
C GLN A 91 -20.78 21.63 24.90
N GLY A 92 -22.09 21.40 24.81
CA GLY A 92 -23.10 22.44 24.63
C GLY A 92 -23.57 22.66 23.19
N ASP A 93 -23.25 21.74 22.27
CA ASP A 93 -23.79 21.81 20.91
C ASP A 93 -25.25 21.33 20.86
N ASP A 94 -26.11 22.17 20.25
CA ASP A 94 -27.54 21.89 20.08
C ASP A 94 -27.80 20.91 18.90
N GLU A 95 -28.95 20.23 18.93
CA GLU A 95 -29.38 19.29 17.89
C GLU A 95 -29.46 19.95 16.50
N ASP A 96 -29.92 21.20 16.43
CA ASP A 96 -29.99 21.95 15.17
C ASP A 96 -28.60 22.19 14.57
N LYS A 97 -27.62 22.48 15.43
CA LYS A 97 -26.22 22.68 15.03
C LYS A 97 -25.59 21.38 14.54
N LEU A 98 -25.86 20.26 15.22
CA LEU A 98 -25.40 18.93 14.83
C LEU A 98 -26.06 18.44 13.54
N PHE A 99 -27.35 18.70 13.36
CA PHE A 99 -28.08 18.37 12.15
C PHE A 99 -27.58 19.16 10.94
N THR A 100 -27.37 20.47 11.11
CA THR A 100 -26.87 21.37 10.07
C THR A 100 -25.46 20.95 9.62
N ASN A 101 -24.60 20.55 10.55
CA ASN A 101 -23.23 20.10 10.27
C ASN A 101 -23.09 18.59 10.04
N ARG A 102 -24.17 17.82 9.92
CA ARG A 102 -24.12 16.33 9.90
C ARG A 102 -23.21 15.74 8.82
N VAL A 103 -23.14 16.38 7.64
CA VAL A 103 -22.31 15.91 6.51
C VAL A 103 -20.84 16.11 6.86
N TYR A 104 -20.47 17.31 7.31
CA TYR A 104 -19.13 17.62 7.79
C TYR A 104 -18.71 16.71 8.95
N LEU A 105 -19.58 16.56 9.96
CA LEU A 105 -19.37 15.65 11.08
C LEU A 105 -19.09 14.23 10.58
N SER A 106 -19.86 13.73 9.61
CA SER A 106 -19.64 12.39 9.08
C SER A 106 -18.26 12.19 8.45
N GLU A 107 -17.74 13.20 7.73
CA GLU A 107 -16.39 13.17 7.16
C GLU A 107 -15.31 13.25 8.25
N VAL A 108 -15.50 14.10 9.26
CA VAL A 108 -14.58 14.19 10.40
C VAL A 108 -14.52 12.87 11.17
N LEU A 109 -15.69 12.28 11.48
CA LEU A 109 -15.77 10.99 12.14
C LEU A 109 -15.07 9.92 11.30
N LYS A 110 -15.34 9.88 9.99
CA LYS A 110 -14.75 8.91 9.07
C LYS A 110 -13.22 9.00 9.06
N ASN A 111 -12.68 10.21 8.91
CA ASN A 111 -11.23 10.43 8.87
C ASN A 111 -10.55 10.09 10.20
N LYS A 112 -11.09 10.58 11.33
CA LYS A 112 -10.54 10.27 12.66
C LYS A 112 -10.59 8.77 12.97
N LEU A 113 -11.70 8.10 12.66
CA LEU A 113 -11.82 6.65 12.87
C LEU A 113 -10.88 5.87 11.97
N ARG A 114 -10.69 6.28 10.72
CA ARG A 114 -9.73 5.65 9.81
C ARG A 114 -8.32 5.69 10.37
N THR A 115 -7.88 6.84 10.88
CA THR A 115 -6.56 6.97 11.52
C THR A 115 -6.40 6.08 12.75
N GLN A 116 -7.42 6.00 13.61
CA GLN A 116 -7.40 5.12 14.78
C GLN A 116 -7.35 3.64 14.38
N ILE A 117 -8.16 3.24 13.40
CA ILE A 117 -8.19 1.86 12.86
C ILE A 117 -6.85 1.52 12.22
N ASP A 118 -6.26 2.41 11.43
CA ASP A 118 -4.94 2.21 10.83
C ASP A 118 -3.87 1.96 11.91
N THR A 119 -3.92 2.70 13.02
CA THR A 119 -2.98 2.53 14.15
C THR A 119 -3.14 1.18 14.84
N LEU A 120 -4.38 0.75 15.08
CA LEU A 120 -4.66 -0.56 15.66
C LEU A 120 -4.28 -1.70 14.70
N ALA A 121 -4.59 -1.54 13.41
CA ALA A 121 -4.24 -2.48 12.36
C ALA A 121 -2.73 -2.62 12.21
N GLU A 122 -1.99 -1.52 12.31
CA GLU A 122 -0.52 -1.50 12.32
C GLU A 122 0.04 -2.28 13.51
N THR A 123 -0.50 -2.05 14.71
CA THR A 123 -0.07 -2.76 15.92
C THR A 123 -0.26 -4.26 15.75
N ILE A 124 -1.44 -4.69 15.31
CA ILE A 124 -1.74 -6.11 15.04
C ILE A 124 -0.81 -6.68 13.95
N PHE A 125 -0.54 -5.91 12.89
CA PHE A 125 0.35 -6.34 11.83
C PHE A 125 1.77 -6.58 12.34
N ARG A 126 2.31 -5.64 13.14
CA ARG A 126 3.64 -5.75 13.76
C ARG A 126 3.71 -6.94 14.71
N GLU A 127 2.72 -7.10 15.60
CA GLU A 127 2.63 -8.26 16.49
C GLU A 127 2.59 -9.59 15.72
N LYS A 128 1.80 -9.66 14.63
CA LYS A 128 1.73 -10.86 13.79
C LYS A 128 2.99 -11.13 12.99
N LEU A 129 3.74 -10.08 12.63
CA LEU A 129 5.03 -10.18 11.98
C LEU A 129 6.06 -10.75 12.97
N ASP A 130 6.10 -10.23 14.20
CA ASP A 130 6.97 -10.71 15.28
C ASP A 130 6.64 -12.17 15.67
N ASP A 131 5.35 -12.51 15.78
CA ASP A 131 4.84 -13.85 16.07
C ASP A 131 5.04 -14.86 14.92
N ASN A 132 5.66 -14.49 13.80
CA ASN A 132 5.78 -15.31 12.58
C ASN A 132 4.45 -15.74 11.93
N LYS A 133 3.31 -15.15 12.31
CA LYS A 133 2.01 -15.42 11.69
C LYS A 133 1.87 -14.77 10.31
N ILE A 134 2.56 -13.64 10.11
CA ILE A 134 2.72 -12.99 8.82
C ILE A 134 4.19 -13.11 8.43
N ARG A 135 4.44 -13.71 7.27
CA ARG A 135 5.77 -13.82 6.67
C ARG A 135 5.66 -13.55 5.18
N PHE A 136 6.66 -12.87 4.64
CA PHE A 136 6.88 -12.68 3.22
C PHE A 136 7.97 -13.65 2.82
N SER A 137 7.58 -14.70 2.09
CA SER A 137 8.45 -15.77 1.60
C SER A 137 8.17 -16.00 0.12
N LEU A 138 9.20 -16.46 -0.61
CA LEU A 138 9.06 -16.92 -1.97
C LEU A 138 8.94 -18.44 -1.88
N GLU A 139 7.71 -18.94 -1.99
CA GLU A 139 7.45 -20.37 -1.99
C GLU A 139 7.63 -20.92 -3.40
N THR A 140 8.43 -21.98 -3.52
CA THR A 140 8.61 -22.75 -4.76
C THR A 140 8.09 -24.16 -4.55
N ASP A 141 6.85 -24.28 -4.06
CA ASP A 141 6.18 -25.57 -3.95
C ASP A 141 5.72 -26.01 -5.34
N VAL A 142 6.05 -27.24 -5.73
CA VAL A 142 5.61 -27.86 -7.00
C VAL A 142 4.08 -27.85 -7.14
N ALA A 143 3.34 -27.90 -6.03
CA ALA A 143 1.87 -27.81 -6.04
C ALA A 143 1.34 -26.36 -6.18
N LEU A 144 2.15 -25.35 -5.84
CA LEU A 144 1.82 -23.92 -5.96
C LEU A 144 2.55 -23.25 -7.14
N ASN A 145 3.41 -23.98 -7.85
CA ASN A 145 4.09 -23.52 -9.03
C ASN A 145 3.08 -23.32 -10.15
N PHE A 146 2.79 -22.06 -10.44
CA PHE A 146 2.04 -21.68 -11.62
C PHE A 146 2.93 -21.92 -12.85
N GLU A 147 2.43 -22.61 -13.89
CA GLU A 147 3.18 -22.71 -15.15
C GLU A 147 3.33 -21.30 -15.71
N LEU A 148 4.58 -20.84 -15.81
CA LEU A 148 4.87 -19.50 -16.30
C LEU A 148 4.36 -19.39 -17.73
N GLU A 149 3.62 -18.32 -18.02
CA GLU A 149 3.13 -18.08 -19.38
C GLU A 149 4.33 -18.00 -20.33
N LYS A 150 4.26 -18.79 -21.41
CA LYS A 150 5.37 -18.90 -22.38
C LYS A 150 5.53 -17.65 -23.23
N THR A 151 4.50 -16.82 -23.25
CA THR A 151 4.40 -15.62 -24.08
C THR A 151 3.67 -14.53 -23.32
N ILE A 152 4.20 -13.31 -23.38
CA ILE A 152 3.54 -12.12 -22.85
C ILE A 152 3.25 -11.22 -24.05
N GLU A 153 2.00 -10.77 -24.18
CA GLU A 153 1.63 -9.79 -25.20
C GLU A 153 1.96 -8.38 -24.70
N VAL A 154 2.81 -7.67 -25.43
CA VAL A 154 3.20 -6.30 -25.10
C VAL A 154 2.72 -5.36 -26.20
N ILE A 155 1.94 -4.34 -25.81
CA ILE A 155 1.49 -3.30 -26.73
C ILE A 155 2.61 -2.28 -26.88
N ILE A 156 3.24 -2.27 -28.06
CA ILE A 156 4.32 -1.34 -28.40
C ILE A 156 3.91 -0.39 -29.51
N SER A 157 4.42 0.84 -29.47
CA SER A 157 4.30 1.77 -30.60
C SER A 157 5.21 1.31 -31.75
N LYS A 158 4.89 1.75 -32.98
CA LYS A 158 5.65 1.37 -34.19
C LYS A 158 7.14 1.75 -34.10
N ASP A 159 7.46 2.83 -33.39
CA ASP A 159 8.81 3.38 -33.20
C ASP A 159 9.35 3.13 -31.78
N ALA A 160 8.86 2.09 -31.10
CA ALA A 160 9.26 1.78 -29.73
C ALA A 160 10.77 1.50 -29.65
N LYS A 161 11.47 2.31 -28.84
CA LYS A 161 12.90 2.17 -28.59
C LYS A 161 13.14 1.15 -27.49
N ARG A 162 14.10 0.26 -27.71
CA ARG A 162 14.58 -0.66 -26.68
C ARG A 162 15.41 0.09 -25.65
N LEU A 163 15.30 -0.32 -24.40
CA LEU A 163 16.18 0.15 -23.35
C LEU A 163 17.61 -0.33 -23.65
N THR A 164 18.54 0.62 -23.75
CA THR A 164 19.95 0.34 -24.06
C THR A 164 20.86 0.98 -23.02
N CYS A 165 21.97 0.29 -22.77
CA CYS A 165 23.07 0.78 -21.96
C CYS A 165 23.79 1.95 -22.66
N SER A 166 24.68 2.60 -21.92
CA SER A 166 25.44 3.77 -22.41
C SER A 166 26.31 3.49 -23.65
N ASP A 167 26.63 2.23 -23.91
CA ASP A 167 27.37 1.73 -25.08
C ASP A 167 26.45 1.29 -26.24
N ALA A 168 25.15 1.59 -26.15
CA ALA A 168 24.08 1.16 -27.06
C ALA A 168 23.85 -0.37 -27.11
N SER A 169 24.45 -1.14 -26.18
CA SER A 169 24.11 -2.55 -26.00
C SER A 169 22.75 -2.71 -25.29
N PRO A 170 22.01 -3.80 -25.50
CA PRO A 170 20.79 -4.06 -24.73
C PRO A 170 21.14 -4.40 -23.28
N VAL A 171 20.20 -4.15 -22.36
CA VAL A 171 20.31 -4.60 -20.96
C VAL A 171 20.48 -6.12 -20.89
N GLN A 172 21.32 -6.60 -19.97
CA GLN A 172 21.73 -8.01 -19.92
C GLN A 172 21.13 -8.76 -18.73
N LEU A 173 20.87 -8.08 -17.61
CA LEU A 173 20.48 -8.69 -16.35
C LEU A 173 18.95 -8.68 -16.12
N ASN A 174 18.16 -8.11 -17.02
CA ASN A 174 16.70 -8.19 -16.87
C ASN A 174 16.17 -9.62 -17.11
N LEU A 175 15.23 -10.08 -16.27
CA LEU A 175 14.66 -11.43 -16.36
C LEU A 175 13.95 -11.72 -17.70
N PHE A 176 13.33 -10.70 -18.32
CA PHE A 176 12.57 -10.86 -19.56
C PHE A 176 13.08 -9.92 -20.64
N ASN A 177 13.30 -10.41 -21.86
CA ASN A 177 13.81 -9.61 -22.95
C ASN A 177 12.89 -9.71 -24.18
N PRO A 178 12.71 -8.62 -24.96
CA PRO A 178 13.32 -7.29 -24.81
C PRO A 178 12.58 -6.36 -23.82
N VAL A 179 13.27 -5.31 -23.36
CA VAL A 179 12.72 -4.23 -22.52
C VAL A 179 12.63 -2.92 -23.32
N TYR A 180 11.52 -2.18 -23.21
CA TYR A 180 11.31 -0.93 -23.96
C TYR A 180 11.40 0.31 -23.07
N GLU A 181 11.96 1.40 -23.61
CA GLU A 181 12.10 2.67 -22.86
C GLU A 181 10.76 3.27 -22.44
N ALA A 182 9.72 3.06 -23.25
CA ALA A 182 8.38 3.59 -23.01
C ALA A 182 7.70 3.01 -21.75
N GLU A 183 8.23 1.92 -21.20
CA GLU A 183 7.71 1.31 -19.99
C GLU A 183 8.14 2.07 -18.73
N PHE A 184 9.19 2.90 -18.79
CA PHE A 184 9.83 3.52 -17.64
C PHE A 184 9.57 5.03 -17.62
N ASN A 185 9.52 5.61 -16.42
CA ASN A 185 9.80 7.04 -16.25
C ASN A 185 11.33 7.28 -16.23
N ASN A 186 11.78 8.54 -16.24
CA ASN A 186 13.22 8.85 -16.27
C ASN A 186 13.99 8.28 -15.07
N LEU A 187 13.43 8.39 -13.86
CA LEU A 187 14.04 7.87 -12.64
C LEU A 187 14.14 6.33 -12.67
N GLU A 188 13.05 5.66 -13.04
CA GLU A 188 13.01 4.20 -13.19
C GLU A 188 14.00 3.72 -14.26
N LYS A 189 14.15 4.48 -15.35
CA LYS A 189 15.10 4.18 -16.43
C LYS A 189 16.55 4.24 -15.92
N ASP A 190 16.91 5.32 -15.25
CA ASP A 190 18.26 5.50 -14.70
C ASP A 190 18.58 4.44 -13.65
N PHE A 191 17.58 4.11 -12.81
CA PHE A 191 17.68 3.04 -11.82
C PHE A 191 17.90 1.66 -12.46
N ALA A 192 17.11 1.30 -13.48
CA ALA A 192 17.24 0.03 -14.18
C ALA A 192 18.63 -0.12 -14.83
N LEU A 193 19.11 0.93 -15.52
CA LEU A 193 20.43 0.95 -16.14
C LEU A 193 21.57 0.89 -15.11
N TYR A 194 21.35 1.40 -13.90
CA TYR A 194 22.30 1.29 -12.82
C TYR A 194 22.38 -0.12 -12.26
N LEU A 195 21.23 -0.77 -11.99
CA LEU A 195 21.18 -2.16 -11.55
C LEU A 195 21.86 -3.10 -12.56
N ASP A 196 21.62 -2.88 -13.86
CA ASP A 196 22.19 -3.70 -14.94
C ASP A 196 23.72 -3.67 -15.00
N LYS A 197 24.35 -2.64 -14.43
CA LYS A 197 25.81 -2.45 -14.41
C LYS A 197 26.49 -2.97 -13.14
N LYS A 198 25.73 -3.42 -12.14
CA LYS A 198 26.30 -3.85 -10.86
C LYS A 198 26.66 -5.33 -10.90
N ASP A 199 27.95 -5.63 -10.71
CA ASP A 199 28.47 -7.00 -10.69
C ASP A 199 27.79 -7.90 -9.63
N ALA A 200 27.33 -7.32 -8.53
CA ALA A 200 26.63 -8.04 -7.47
C ALA A 200 25.18 -8.43 -7.84
N ILE A 201 24.58 -7.78 -8.83
CA ILE A 201 23.22 -8.08 -9.29
C ILE A 201 23.29 -9.27 -10.25
N GLN A 202 22.52 -10.32 -9.97
CA GLN A 202 22.37 -11.46 -10.88
C GLN A 202 21.29 -11.21 -11.92
N TRP A 203 20.17 -10.65 -11.45
CA TRP A 203 19.06 -10.27 -12.30
C TRP A 203 18.21 -9.21 -11.63
N TRP A 204 17.47 -8.47 -12.44
CA TRP A 204 16.43 -7.56 -11.99
C TRP A 204 15.18 -7.70 -12.86
N HIS A 205 14.06 -7.19 -12.36
CA HIS A 205 12.82 -7.11 -13.10
C HIS A 205 11.99 -5.92 -12.61
N ARG A 206 11.48 -5.12 -13.55
CA ARG A 206 10.49 -4.10 -13.26
C ARG A 206 9.11 -4.76 -13.15
N ILE A 207 8.44 -4.53 -12.02
CA ILE A 207 7.08 -5.00 -11.80
C ILE A 207 6.13 -4.02 -12.49
N ALA A 208 5.41 -4.49 -13.50
CA ALA A 208 4.41 -3.67 -14.17
C ALA A 208 3.28 -3.30 -13.20
N ALA A 209 2.85 -2.04 -13.24
CA ALA A 209 1.85 -1.51 -12.32
C ALA A 209 0.59 -2.40 -12.26
N ARG A 210 0.26 -2.87 -11.04
CA ARG A 210 -0.91 -3.70 -10.73
C ARG A 210 -0.92 -5.10 -11.35
N GLN A 211 0.23 -5.63 -11.78
CA GLN A 211 0.35 -7.00 -12.27
C GLN A 211 1.42 -7.78 -11.51
N GLY A 212 1.18 -9.07 -11.28
CA GLY A 212 2.15 -10.02 -10.72
C GLY A 212 2.33 -9.94 -9.19
N TYR A 213 3.00 -8.90 -8.70
CA TYR A 213 3.49 -8.85 -7.31
C TYR A 213 3.00 -7.62 -6.54
N PHE A 214 2.64 -7.83 -5.27
CA PHE A 214 2.27 -6.75 -4.36
C PHE A 214 2.57 -7.12 -2.91
N LEU A 215 2.72 -6.08 -2.09
CA LEU A 215 2.81 -6.17 -0.65
C LEU A 215 1.47 -5.78 -0.03
N GLN A 216 0.95 -6.66 0.80
CA GLN A 216 -0.22 -6.38 1.63
C GLN A 216 0.27 -5.97 3.02
N GLY A 217 0.07 -4.70 3.38
CA GLY A 217 0.33 -4.20 4.74
C GLY A 217 -0.94 -4.18 5.60
N TRP A 218 -0.98 -3.26 6.56
CA TRP A 218 -2.12 -3.04 7.47
C TRP A 218 -3.17 -2.06 6.96
N ARG A 219 -3.13 -1.69 5.67
CA ARG A 219 -4.23 -0.99 4.99
C ARG A 219 -4.89 -1.89 3.95
N ARG A 220 -6.12 -1.55 3.56
CA ARG A 220 -6.85 -2.25 2.50
C ARG A 220 -6.11 -2.20 1.17
N ASP A 221 -5.53 -1.05 0.83
CA ASP A 221 -4.81 -0.85 -0.42
C ASP A 221 -3.47 -1.60 -0.41
N ARG A 222 -3.17 -2.20 -1.57
CA ARG A 222 -1.93 -2.96 -1.80
C ARG A 222 -0.83 -2.02 -2.26
N VAL A 223 0.39 -2.28 -1.80
CA VAL A 223 1.59 -1.59 -2.28
C VAL A 223 2.20 -2.41 -3.41
N TYR A 224 2.43 -1.77 -4.56
CA TYR A 224 3.03 -2.40 -5.73
C TYR A 224 4.43 -1.83 -5.91
N PRO A 225 5.47 -2.58 -5.52
CA PRO A 225 6.85 -2.17 -5.76
C PRO A 225 7.14 -1.98 -7.23
N ASP A 226 8.11 -1.14 -7.56
CA ASP A 226 8.49 -0.86 -8.94
C ASP A 226 9.49 -1.92 -9.46
N PHE A 227 10.39 -2.42 -8.60
CA PHE A 227 11.41 -3.40 -9.00
C PHE A 227 11.61 -4.52 -8.00
N ILE A 228 12.04 -5.66 -8.52
CA ILE A 228 12.64 -6.76 -7.77
C ILE A 228 14.01 -7.08 -8.36
N ALA A 229 15.00 -7.35 -7.52
CA ALA A 229 16.33 -7.77 -7.94
C ALA A 229 16.85 -8.91 -7.08
N CYS A 230 17.76 -9.71 -7.64
CA CYS A 230 18.48 -10.72 -6.89
C CYS A 230 19.97 -10.36 -6.85
N VAL A 231 20.50 -10.27 -5.63
CA VAL A 231 21.90 -10.02 -5.37
C VAL A 231 22.60 -11.35 -5.05
N GLN A 232 23.77 -11.56 -5.62
CA GLN A 232 24.65 -12.66 -5.26
C GLN A 232 25.51 -12.28 -4.05
N GLY A 233 25.59 -13.16 -3.06
CA GLY A 233 26.50 -13.00 -1.93
C GLY A 233 27.89 -13.50 -2.30
N ASP A 234 28.88 -13.13 -1.48
CA ASP A 234 30.28 -13.53 -1.66
C ASP A 234 30.47 -15.06 -1.66
N LYS A 235 29.59 -15.79 -0.95
CA LYS A 235 29.57 -17.26 -0.92
C LYS A 235 28.63 -17.79 -2.00
N LYS A 236 29.15 -18.74 -2.80
CA LYS A 236 28.42 -19.38 -3.89
C LYS A 236 27.14 -20.06 -3.36
N GLY A 237 25.98 -19.63 -3.84
CA GLY A 237 24.66 -20.13 -3.44
C GLY A 237 23.88 -19.20 -2.50
N GLN A 238 24.53 -18.21 -1.91
CA GLN A 238 23.85 -17.20 -1.10
C GLN A 238 23.23 -16.14 -2.02
N GLN A 239 21.91 -16.01 -1.99
CA GLN A 239 21.16 -15.05 -2.80
C GLN A 239 20.22 -14.26 -1.90
N ARG A 240 20.09 -12.95 -2.17
CA ARG A 240 19.14 -12.08 -1.46
C ARG A 240 18.24 -11.40 -2.48
N LEU A 241 16.93 -11.43 -2.22
CA LEU A 241 15.96 -10.68 -3.02
C LEU A 241 15.83 -9.28 -2.45
N LEU A 242 15.94 -8.28 -3.31
CA LEU A 242 15.70 -6.88 -3.01
C LEU A 242 14.43 -6.43 -3.70
N ILE A 243 13.57 -5.75 -2.96
CA ILE A 243 12.35 -5.13 -3.48
C ILE A 243 12.50 -3.62 -3.35
N PHE A 244 12.30 -2.90 -4.45
CA PHE A 244 12.47 -1.45 -4.52
C PHE A 244 11.19 -0.73 -4.93
N GLU A 245 10.88 0.35 -4.22
CA GLU A 245 9.91 1.37 -4.63
C GLU A 245 10.69 2.64 -4.98
N THR A 246 10.54 3.12 -6.21
CA THR A 246 11.10 4.40 -6.67
C THR A 246 10.07 5.51 -6.47
N LYS A 247 10.51 6.64 -5.92
CA LYS A 247 9.64 7.80 -5.71
C LYS A 247 10.37 9.10 -6.05
N GLY A 248 9.70 9.93 -6.86
CA GLY A 248 10.14 11.29 -7.11
C GLY A 248 9.90 12.20 -5.90
N GLN A 249 10.79 13.14 -5.64
CA GLN A 249 10.77 13.97 -4.42
C GLN A 249 9.50 14.80 -4.26
N HIS A 250 8.88 15.24 -5.35
CA HIS A 250 7.67 16.05 -5.31
C HIS A 250 6.44 15.33 -4.71
N LEU A 251 6.53 14.02 -4.46
CA LEU A 251 5.47 13.21 -3.85
C LEU A 251 5.74 12.90 -2.36
N GLU A 252 6.83 13.44 -1.80
CA GLU A 252 7.17 13.30 -0.39
C GLU A 252 6.16 14.07 0.48
N GLY A 253 5.70 13.43 1.57
CA GLY A 253 4.69 13.99 2.47
C GLY A 253 3.22 13.72 2.12
N ASN A 254 2.93 13.04 0.99
CA ASN A 254 1.58 12.49 0.77
C ASN A 254 1.33 11.31 1.72
N SER A 255 0.12 11.21 2.26
CA SER A 255 -0.35 10.12 3.13
C SER A 255 -0.14 8.70 2.58
N ASP A 256 -0.14 8.53 1.25
CA ASP A 256 0.20 7.25 0.60
C ASP A 256 1.71 6.98 0.70
N THR A 257 2.54 7.97 0.38
CA THR A 257 4.00 7.89 0.45
C THR A 257 4.46 7.58 1.87
N THR A 258 3.93 8.29 2.88
CA THR A 258 4.27 8.05 4.28
C THR A 258 3.93 6.63 4.73
N TYR A 259 2.78 6.09 4.29
CA TYR A 259 2.43 4.71 4.62
C TYR A 259 3.34 3.70 3.94
N LYS A 260 3.67 3.88 2.66
CA LYS A 260 4.62 3.01 1.96
C LYS A 260 5.98 3.01 2.65
N GLN A 261 6.45 4.17 3.09
CA GLN A 261 7.70 4.32 3.86
C GLN A 261 7.64 3.50 5.16
N GLU A 262 6.59 3.67 5.96
CA GLU A 262 6.43 2.94 7.21
C GLU A 262 6.28 1.43 7.00
N LEU A 263 5.55 0.99 5.97
CA LEU A 263 5.44 -0.43 5.64
C LEU A 263 6.79 -1.02 5.27
N ILE A 264 7.53 -0.38 4.36
CA ILE A 264 8.86 -0.85 3.95
C ILE A 264 9.81 -0.89 5.13
N LYS A 265 9.88 0.17 5.94
CA LYS A 265 10.73 0.24 7.13
C LYS A 265 10.39 -0.83 8.17
N THR A 266 9.11 -1.15 8.32
CA THR A 266 8.63 -2.22 9.20
C THR A 266 9.12 -3.57 8.73
N LEU A 267 8.97 -3.86 7.44
CA LEU A 267 9.46 -5.09 6.85
C LEU A 267 10.99 -5.16 6.93
N GLU A 268 11.70 -4.09 6.55
CA GLU A 268 13.16 -4.00 6.71
C GLU A 268 13.61 -4.34 8.12
N SER A 269 12.97 -3.76 9.14
CA SER A 269 13.34 -4.00 10.53
C SER A 269 13.10 -5.45 10.95
N ALA A 270 11.98 -6.03 10.52
CA ALA A 270 11.66 -7.43 10.77
C ALA A 270 12.64 -8.40 10.09
N TYR A 271 13.05 -8.11 8.85
CA TYR A 271 13.95 -8.99 8.07
C TYR A 271 15.45 -8.69 8.25
N LYS A 272 15.84 -7.53 8.79
CA LYS A 272 17.25 -7.18 9.08
C LYS A 272 17.78 -7.94 10.31
N ASN A 273 16.93 -8.21 11.30
CA ASN A 273 17.30 -8.92 12.53
C ASN A 273 17.00 -10.42 12.48
N ALA A 274 16.54 -10.90 11.34
CA ALA A 274 16.03 -12.23 11.16
C ALA A 274 17.13 -13.22 10.74
N THR A 275 17.67 -13.97 11.71
CA THR A 275 18.35 -15.25 11.42
C THR A 275 17.36 -16.39 11.15
N GLU A 276 16.05 -16.19 11.37
CA GLU A 276 14.97 -17.18 11.18
C GLU A 276 13.76 -16.69 10.34
N TYR A 277 13.71 -15.41 9.94
CA TYR A 277 12.67 -14.91 9.02
C TYR A 277 13.24 -14.84 7.61
N GLY A 278 12.52 -15.42 6.66
CA GLY A 278 13.05 -15.73 5.33
C GLY A 278 13.49 -17.18 5.18
N THR A 279 13.31 -18.03 6.21
CA THR A 279 13.59 -19.47 6.10
C THR A 279 12.54 -20.18 5.26
N MET A 280 13.01 -20.79 4.19
CA MET A 280 12.29 -21.70 3.30
C MET A 280 12.22 -23.09 3.93
N GLU A 281 11.02 -23.61 4.20
CA GLU A 281 10.81 -25.06 4.23
C GLU A 281 10.22 -25.47 2.88
N ALA A 282 11.10 -25.75 1.92
CA ALA A 282 10.74 -26.48 0.70
C ALA A 282 11.91 -27.38 0.31
N ALA A 283 11.60 -28.61 -0.08
CA ALA A 283 12.56 -29.60 -0.54
C ALA A 283 13.23 -29.15 -1.87
N GLY A 284 14.23 -28.29 -1.77
CA GLY A 284 15.05 -27.78 -2.88
C GLY A 284 16.16 -26.87 -2.35
N PRO A 285 17.35 -26.82 -2.97
CA PRO A 285 18.48 -26.10 -2.41
C PRO A 285 18.34 -24.60 -2.72
N ASN A 286 17.94 -23.79 -1.74
CA ASN A 286 18.52 -22.48 -1.40
C ASN A 286 17.54 -21.66 -0.56
N ASP A 287 17.95 -21.40 0.68
CA ASP A 287 17.28 -20.51 1.61
C ASP A 287 17.60 -19.05 1.24
N LYS A 288 16.61 -18.28 0.74
CA LYS A 288 16.84 -16.94 0.19
C LYS A 288 16.26 -15.84 1.09
N PRO A 289 17.08 -15.07 1.82
CA PRO A 289 16.59 -13.90 2.55
C PRO A 289 16.00 -12.83 1.62
N MET A 290 14.99 -12.11 2.13
CA MET A 290 14.43 -10.94 1.46
C MET A 290 14.88 -9.65 2.16
N SER A 291 15.02 -8.58 1.39
CA SER A 291 15.18 -7.24 1.92
C SER A 291 14.33 -6.27 1.11
N PHE A 292 13.79 -5.29 1.81
CA PHE A 292 12.93 -4.26 1.25
C PHE A 292 13.72 -2.96 1.27
N ARG A 293 13.51 -2.08 0.29
CA ARG A 293 14.14 -0.75 0.25
C ARG A 293 13.20 0.24 -0.43
N MET A 294 13.07 1.44 0.14
CA MET A 294 12.50 2.57 -0.57
C MET A 294 13.65 3.44 -1.11
N LEU A 295 13.52 3.86 -2.36
CA LEU A 295 14.51 4.66 -3.06
C LEU A 295 13.93 6.02 -3.40
N LEU A 296 14.60 7.06 -2.92
CA LEU A 296 14.30 8.45 -3.23
C LEU A 296 15.20 8.93 -4.38
N GLU A 297 14.66 9.81 -5.23
CA GLU A 297 15.29 10.32 -6.45
C GLU A 297 16.75 10.82 -6.29
N ASP A 298 17.11 11.39 -5.15
CA ASP A 298 18.46 11.93 -4.92
C ASP A 298 19.44 10.96 -4.23
N THR A 299 18.94 9.96 -3.50
CA THR A 299 19.76 9.10 -2.62
C THR A 299 19.77 7.63 -3.03
N TRP A 300 19.07 7.27 -4.10
CA TRP A 300 18.92 5.88 -4.50
C TRP A 300 20.27 5.20 -4.84
N CYS A 301 21.22 5.92 -5.45
CA CYS A 301 22.56 5.39 -5.75
C CYS A 301 23.29 4.93 -4.49
N GLU A 302 23.28 5.78 -3.46
CA GLU A 302 23.93 5.52 -2.16
C GLU A 302 23.24 4.36 -1.46
N THR A 303 21.90 4.40 -1.40
CA THR A 303 21.09 3.37 -0.73
C THR A 303 21.28 1.99 -1.35
N VAL A 304 21.42 1.90 -2.69
CA VAL A 304 21.68 0.63 -3.38
C VAL A 304 23.06 0.09 -3.06
N ASN A 305 24.10 0.95 -3.10
CA ASN A 305 25.45 0.54 -2.74
C ASN A 305 25.52 0.05 -1.30
N GLU A 306 24.97 0.82 -0.35
CA GLU A 306 24.90 0.40 1.06
C GLU A 306 24.19 -0.94 1.22
N THR A 307 23.11 -1.19 0.47
CA THR A 307 22.36 -2.45 0.54
C THR A 307 23.16 -3.64 0.00
N ILE A 308 23.94 -3.43 -1.06
CA ILE A 308 24.81 -4.46 -1.65
C ILE A 308 26.02 -4.71 -0.72
N ASP A 309 26.61 -3.64 -0.17
CA ASP A 309 27.76 -3.70 0.71
C ASP A 309 27.41 -4.33 2.07
N ASP A 310 26.27 -3.96 2.67
CA ASP A 310 25.73 -4.57 3.89
C ASP A 310 25.57 -6.09 3.74
N TYR A 311 25.15 -6.54 2.55
CA TYR A 311 25.00 -7.97 2.27
C TYR A 311 26.37 -8.67 2.13
N SER A 312 27.33 -8.02 1.49
CA SER A 312 28.70 -8.53 1.37
C SER A 312 29.35 -8.63 2.76
N ALA A 313 29.20 -7.60 3.61
CA ALA A 313 29.73 -7.56 4.97
C ALA A 313 29.05 -8.55 5.94
N SER A 314 27.73 -8.72 5.85
CA SER A 314 26.98 -9.70 6.68
C SER A 314 27.19 -11.16 6.26
N SER A 315 27.87 -11.40 5.13
CA SER A 315 28.19 -12.74 4.63
C SER A 315 29.59 -13.24 5.03
N GLN A 316 30.41 -12.41 5.69
CA GLN A 316 31.74 -12.76 6.21
C GLN A 316 31.63 -13.50 7.55
#